data_AF-A0A6A6E7Q6-F1
#
_entry.id   AF-A0A6A6E7Q6-F1
#
_cell.length_a   1.000
_cell.length_b   1.000
_cell.length_c   1.000
_cell.angle_alpha   90.00
_cell.angle_beta   90.00
_cell.angle_gamma   90.00
#
_symmetry.space_group_name_H-M   'P 1'
#
loop_
_entity.id
_entity.type
_entity.pdbx_description
1 polymer ?
#
loop_
_entity_poly.entity_id
_entity_poly.type
_entity_poly.pdbx_seq_one_letter_code
_entity_poly.pdbx_strand_id
1 'polypeptide(L)' 'MDLLPYCTAETPLNKEQLIGLSDVAGNLREVVLLALGGVLDDEGRDILEGAVGVYVAAAIKEFFKNEWVYEG' A
#
# COMPACT_ATOMS: atom_id res chain seq x y z
N MET A 1 9.19 9.21 6.87
CA MET A 1 7.94 8.45 7.08
C MET A 1 6.70 9.36 7.02
N ASP A 2 6.86 10.67 6.88
CA ASP A 2 5.75 11.64 6.99
C ASP A 2 4.72 11.57 5.85
N LEU A 3 5.05 10.87 4.76
CA LEU A 3 4.18 10.71 3.60
C LEU A 3 3.31 9.45 3.64
N LEU A 4 3.71 8.42 4.40
CA LEU A 4 2.99 7.14 4.47
C LEU A 4 1.51 7.28 4.86
N PRO A 5 1.12 8.19 5.78
CA PRO A 5 -0.30 8.37 6.11
C PRO A 5 -1.16 8.75 4.91
N TYR A 6 -0.56 9.31 3.85
CA TYR A 6 -1.27 9.83 2.68
C TYR A 6 -1.14 8.93 1.45
N CYS A 7 -0.48 7.78 1.55
CA CYS A 7 -0.32 6.83 0.45
C CYS A 7 -1.57 5.95 0.25
N THR A 8 -2.74 6.56 0.16
CA THR A 8 -4.06 5.89 0.06
C THR A 8 -5.03 6.77 -0.73
N ALA A 9 -5.93 6.17 -1.50
CA ALA A 9 -6.93 6.88 -2.30
C ALA A 9 -8.09 7.43 -1.46
N GLU A 10 -8.19 7.03 -0.18
CA GLU A 10 -9.25 7.44 0.74
C GLU A 10 -8.73 8.31 1.89
N THR A 11 -9.25 8.10 3.11
CA THR A 11 -8.81 8.82 4.30
C THR A 11 -7.39 8.45 4.70
N PRO A 12 -6.62 9.37 5.30
CA PRO A 12 -5.27 9.08 5.78
C PRO A 12 -5.21 7.87 6.71
N LEU A 13 -4.13 7.09 6.61
CA LEU A 13 -3.92 5.91 7.43
C LEU A 13 -3.86 6.29 8.91
N ASN A 14 -4.57 5.52 9.72
CA ASN A 14 -4.51 5.65 11.16
C ASN A 14 -3.22 5.03 11.72
N LYS A 15 -2.98 5.24 13.02
CA LYS A 15 -1.74 4.79 13.68
C LYS A 15 -1.55 3.27 13.62
N GLU A 16 -2.62 2.49 13.72
CA GLU A 16 -2.55 1.02 13.69
C GLU A 16 -2.19 0.52 12.29
N GLN A 17 -2.80 1.09 11.26
CA GLN A 17 -2.50 0.81 9.86
C GLN A 17 -1.06 1.22 9.50
N LEU A 18 -0.57 2.35 10.03
CA LEU A 18 0.81 2.78 9.83
C LEU A 18 1.83 1.84 10.47
N ILE A 19 1.52 1.32 11.66
CA ILE A 19 2.37 0.33 12.34
C ILE A 19 2.40 -0.95 11.52
N GLY A 20 1.23 -1.50 11.17
CA GLY A 20 1.15 -2.73 10.37
C GLY A 20 1.88 -2.61 9.04
N LEU A 21 1.75 -1.47 8.35
CA LEU A 21 2.46 -1.22 7.10
C LEU A 21 3.98 -1.12 7.31
N SER A 22 4.42 -0.52 8.41
CA SER A 22 5.85 -0.40 8.74
C SER A 22 6.49 -1.73 9.17
N ASP A 23 5.70 -2.67 9.68
CA ASP A 23 6.16 -4.01 10.06
C ASP A 23 6.47 -4.88 8.83
N VAL A 24 5.81 -4.61 7.69
CA VAL A 24 6.00 -5.35 6.42
C VAL A 24 6.82 -4.59 5.37
N ALA A 25 7.03 -3.29 5.55
CA ALA A 25 7.81 -2.45 4.65
C ALA A 25 8.61 -1.39 5.42
N GLY A 26 9.94 -1.44 5.30
CA GLY A 26 10.86 -0.51 5.96
C GLY A 26 10.98 0.85 5.28
N ASN A 27 10.48 1.00 4.06
CA ASN A 27 10.53 2.26 3.31
C ASN A 27 9.41 2.36 2.25
N LEU A 28 9.24 3.58 1.70
CA LEU A 28 8.20 3.86 0.69
C LEU A 28 8.35 3.02 -0.59
N ARG A 29 9.57 2.68 -0.99
CA ARG A 29 9.79 1.85 -2.19
C ARG A 29 9.22 0.44 -1.99
N GLU A 30 9.41 -0.14 -0.81
CA GLU A 30 8.85 -1.45 -0.46
C GLU A 30 7.31 -1.41 -0.41
N VAL A 31 6.73 -0.32 0.10
CA VAL A 31 5.26 -0.12 0.04
C VAL A 31 4.76 -0.08 -1.40
N VAL A 32 5.44 0.64 -2.28
CA VAL A 32 5.11 0.70 -3.72
C VAL A 32 5.21 -0.69 -4.36
N LEU A 33 6.25 -1.46 -4.03
CA LEU A 33 6.42 -2.83 -4.54
C LEU A 33 5.35 -3.78 -4.03
N LEU A 34 4.92 -3.69 -2.76
CA LEU A 34 3.81 -4.49 -2.23
C LEU A 34 2.48 -4.10 -2.89
N ALA A 35 2.25 -2.80 -3.11
CA ALA A 35 1.04 -2.28 -3.73
C ALA A 35 0.93 -2.65 -5.22
N LEU A 36 2.02 -2.49 -5.98
CA LEU A 36 2.04 -2.74 -7.44
C LEU A 36 2.35 -4.20 -7.79
N GLY A 37 3.12 -4.91 -6.95
CA GLY A 37 3.45 -6.33 -7.11
C GLY A 37 2.26 -7.27 -6.88
N GLY A 38 1.22 -6.80 -6.17
CA GLY A 38 -0.06 -7.52 -6.03
C GLY A 38 -0.86 -7.62 -7.34
N VAL A 39 -0.39 -7.02 -8.44
CA VAL A 39 -0.95 -7.23 -9.79
C VAL A 39 -0.42 -8.52 -10.44
N LEU A 40 0.72 -9.05 -9.97
CA LEU A 40 1.36 -10.25 -10.53
C LEU A 40 1.46 -11.43 -9.55
N ASP A 41 1.56 -11.19 -8.23
CA ASP A 41 1.77 -12.23 -7.22
C ASP A 41 0.74 -12.18 -6.06
N ASP A 42 0.13 -13.33 -5.72
CA ASP A 42 -0.86 -13.47 -4.64
C ASP A 42 -0.23 -13.22 -3.23
N GLU A 43 1.06 -13.49 -3.05
CA GLU A 43 1.74 -13.37 -1.75
C GLU A 43 1.85 -11.91 -1.27
N GLY A 44 2.19 -10.98 -2.17
CA GLY A 44 2.28 -9.55 -1.82
C GLY A 44 0.92 -8.95 -1.48
N ARG A 45 -0.15 -9.49 -2.07
CA ARG A 45 -1.53 -9.14 -1.72
C ARG A 45 -1.86 -9.56 -0.29
N ASP A 46 -1.61 -10.83 0.05
CA ASP A 46 -1.95 -11.36 1.37
C ASP A 46 -1.17 -10.65 2.49
N ILE A 47 0.09 -10.30 2.24
CA ILE A 47 0.92 -9.53 3.18
C ILE A 47 0.34 -8.14 3.43
N LEU A 48 -0.01 -7.41 2.37
CA LEU A 48 -0.57 -6.07 2.50
C LEU A 48 -1.96 -6.09 3.15
N GLU A 49 -2.82 -7.03 2.75
CA GLU A 49 -4.15 -7.19 3.36
C GLU A 49 -4.06 -7.61 4.84
N GLY A 50 -3.10 -8.48 5.20
CA GLY A 50 -2.84 -8.84 6.60
C GLY A 50 -2.31 -7.68 7.44
N ALA A 51 -1.54 -6.77 6.84
CA ALA A 51 -0.93 -5.63 7.52
C ALA A 51 -1.92 -4.50 7.82
N VAL A 52 -2.82 -4.17 6.87
CA VAL A 52 -3.68 -2.97 6.98
C VAL A 52 -5.18 -3.24 6.83
N GLY A 53 -5.56 -4.48 6.51
CA GLY A 53 -6.93 -4.88 6.20
C GLY A 53 -7.29 -4.71 4.72
N VAL A 54 -8.23 -5.52 4.25
CA VAL A 54 -8.58 -5.66 2.82
C VAL A 54 -8.97 -4.33 2.16
N TYR A 55 -9.81 -3.52 2.81
CA TYR A 55 -10.27 -2.24 2.25
C TYR A 55 -9.14 -1.22 2.11
N VAL A 56 -8.30 -1.12 3.14
CA VAL A 56 -7.17 -0.18 3.16
C VAL A 56 -6.10 -0.61 2.17
N ALA A 57 -5.82 -1.91 2.08
CA ALA A 57 -4.92 -2.46 1.09
C ALA A 57 -5.39 -2.15 -0.34
N ALA A 58 -6.70 -2.23 -0.62
CA ALA A 58 -7.26 -1.85 -1.91
C ALA A 58 -7.07 -0.34 -2.20
N ALA A 59 -7.31 0.53 -1.22
CA ALA A 59 -7.13 1.99 -1.37
C ALA A 59 -5.66 2.39 -1.57
N ILE A 60 -4.71 1.72 -0.90
CA ILE A 60 -3.27 1.90 -1.12
C ILE A 60 -2.87 1.46 -2.54
N LYS A 61 -3.38 0.31 -3.01
CA LYS A 61 -3.14 -0.18 -4.37
C LYS A 61 -3.68 0.79 -5.41
N GLU A 62 -4.89 1.29 -5.22
CA GLU A 62 -5.51 2.28 -6.11
C GLU A 62 -4.69 3.57 -6.18
N PHE A 63 -4.23 4.09 -5.04
CA PHE A 63 -3.36 5.27 -4.99
C PHE A 63 -2.14 5.11 -5.90
N PHE A 64 -1.35 4.05 -5.72
CA PHE A 64 -0.13 3.87 -6.51
C PHE A 64 -0.41 3.49 -7.97
N LYS A 65 -1.54 2.83 -8.26
CA LYS A 65 -1.96 2.52 -9.63
C LYS A 65 -2.35 3.77 -10.42
N ASN A 66 -3.08 4.70 -9.79
CA ASN A 66 -3.52 5.94 -10.43
C ASN A 66 -2.38 6.96 -10.59
N GLU A 67 -1.36 6.90 -9.74
CA GLU A 67 -0.14 7.72 -9.86
C GLU A 67 0.81 7.22 -10.97
N TRP A 68 0.73 5.93 -11.34
CA TRP A 68 1.53 5.32 -12.41
C TRP A 68 0.69 5.06 -13.68
N VAL A 69 0.08 6.12 -14.22
CA VAL A 69 -0.44 6.06 -15.60
C VAL A 69 0.76 5.96 -16.55
N TYR A 70 1.09 4.73 -16.97
CA TYR A 70 1.87 4.54 -18.19
C TYR A 70 0.97 4.89 -19.37
N GLU A 71 1.07 6.12 -19.87
CA GLU A 71 0.59 6.44 -21.23
C GLU A 71 1.55 5.76 -22.22
N GLY A 72 1.23 4.51 -22.54
CA GLY A 72 1.79 3.80 -23.69
C GLY A 72 1.12 4.22 -24.98
#